data_AF-A0A2V7RDZ8-F1
#
_entry.id   AF-A0A2V7RDZ8-F1
#
_cell.length_a   1.000
_cell.length_b   1.000
_cell.length_c   1.000
_cell.angle_alpha   90.00
_cell.angle_beta   90.00
_cell.angle_gamma   90.00
#
_symmetry.space_group_name_H-M   'P 1'
#
loop_
_entity.id
_entity.type
_entity.pdbx_description
1 polymer ?
#
loop_
_entity_poly.entity_id
_entity_poly.type
_entity_poly.pdbx_seq_one_letter_code
_entity_poly.pdbx_strand_id
1 'polypeptide(L)' 'MPSPVITITRQYGSGGSAVAKRAAESLGWTLIDNEFVEEVARRAGLPAEEVAQREERAPGLLERLARTL' A
#
# COMPACT_ATOMS: atom_id res chain seq x y z
N MET A 1 15.05 14.42 0.96
CA MET A 1 15.37 13.08 0.43
C MET A 1 14.07 12.30 0.35
N PRO A 2 13.80 11.55 -0.73
CA PRO A 2 12.60 10.70 -0.76
C PRO A 2 12.69 9.66 0.36
N SER A 3 11.57 9.42 1.03
CA SER A 3 11.47 8.36 2.04
C SER A 3 11.66 7.00 1.36
N PRO A 4 12.53 6.11 1.87
CA PRO A 4 12.74 4.79 1.29
C PRO A 4 11.46 3.94 1.37
N VAL A 5 11.22 3.14 0.33
CA VAL A 5 10.05 2.24 0.21
C VAL A 5 10.53 0.83 -0.10
N ILE A 6 9.92 -0.16 0.57
CA ILE A 6 10.18 -1.59 0.35
C ILE A 6 8.88 -2.26 -0.13
N THR A 7 8.95 -2.96 -1.26
CA THR A 7 7.83 -3.75 -1.79
C THR A 7 8.17 -5.24 -1.66
N ILE A 8 7.28 -6.03 -1.06
CA ILE A 8 7.44 -7.47 -0.89
C ILE A 8 6.39 -8.21 -1.70
N THR A 9 6.81 -8.84 -2.80
CA THR A 9 5.97 -9.76 -3.58
C THR A 9 6.11 -11.17 -3.02
N ARG A 10 5.01 -11.92 -2.95
CA ARG A 10 4.98 -13.24 -2.31
C ARG A 10 4.05 -14.22 -3.04
N GLN A 11 4.39 -15.50 -3.01
CA GLN A 11 3.48 -16.58 -3.39
C GLN A 11 2.47 -16.85 -2.27
N TYR A 12 1.29 -17.37 -2.61
CA TYR A 12 0.32 -17.80 -1.61
C TYR A 12 0.93 -18.87 -0.70
N GLY A 13 0.73 -18.74 0.61
CA GLY A 13 1.30 -19.66 1.61
C GLY A 13 2.78 -19.47 1.95
N SER A 14 3.50 -18.53 1.32
CA SER A 14 4.95 -18.36 1.57
C SER A 14 5.31 -17.64 2.88
N GLY A 15 4.31 -17.23 3.68
CA GLY A 15 4.54 -16.45 4.88
C GLY A 15 4.96 -14.99 4.63
N GLY A 16 4.82 -14.47 3.40
CA GLY A 16 5.27 -13.11 3.03
C GLY A 16 4.72 -11.99 3.93
N SER A 17 3.46 -12.11 4.39
CA SER A 17 2.86 -11.14 5.32
C SER A 17 3.59 -11.08 6.67
N ALA A 18 4.06 -12.23 7.18
CA ALA A 18 4.82 -12.27 8.42
C ALA A 18 6.21 -11.64 8.27
N VAL A 19 6.83 -11.79 7.09
CA VAL A 19 8.11 -11.12 6.77
C VAL A 19 7.92 -9.61 6.70
N ALA A 20 6.89 -9.15 5.98
CA ALA A 20 6.60 -7.72 5.84
C ALA A 20 6.33 -7.05 7.21
N LYS A 21 5.56 -7.71 8.08
CA LYS A 21 5.32 -7.25 9.45
C LYS A 21 6.60 -7.10 10.26
N ARG A 22 7.46 -8.13 10.28
CA ARG A 22 8.73 -8.08 11.02
C ARG A 22 9.67 -6.99 10.49
N ALA A 23 9.72 -6.81 9.17
CA ALA A 23 10.54 -5.77 8.55
C ALA A 23 10.06 -4.37 8.95
N ALA A 24 8.74 -4.12 8.88
CA ALA A 24 8.14 -2.86 9.29
C ALA A 24 8.39 -2.57 10.79
N GLU A 25 8.16 -3.55 11.67
CA GLU A 25 8.43 -3.43 13.11
C GLU A 25 9.91 -3.12 13.38
N SER A 26 10.83 -3.82 12.71
CA SER A 26 12.28 -3.65 12.92
C SER A 26 12.79 -2.28 12.45
N LEU A 27 12.15 -1.71 11.42
CA LEU A 27 12.50 -0.40 10.86
C LEU A 27 11.73 0.74 11.52
N GLY A 28 10.71 0.44 12.34
CA GLY A 28 9.76 1.43 12.85
C GLY A 28 8.92 2.07 11.75
N TRP A 29 8.66 1.33 10.66
CA TRP A 29 7.94 1.81 9.48
C TRP A 29 6.49 1.36 9.48
N THR A 30 5.65 2.09 8.74
CA THR A 30 4.26 1.68 8.52
C THR A 30 4.20 0.54 7.52
N LEU A 31 3.56 -0.57 7.90
CA LEU A 31 3.21 -1.62 6.96
C LEU A 31 1.92 -1.23 6.23
N ILE A 32 1.98 -1.17 4.90
CA ILE A 32 0.81 -0.98 4.05
C ILE A 32 0.45 -2.35 3.47
N ASP A 33 -0.68 -2.90 3.90
CA ASP A 33 -1.27 -4.12 3.33
C ASP A 33 -2.57 -3.81 2.57
N ASN A 34 -3.17 -4.84 1.96
CA ASN A 34 -4.37 -4.65 1.14
C ASN A 34 -5.58 -4.18 1.97
N GLU A 35 -5.69 -4.63 3.23
CA GLU A 35 -6.78 -4.22 4.13
C GLU A 35 -6.64 -2.73 4.51
N PHE A 36 -5.41 -2.27 4.72
CA PHE A 36 -5.11 -0.84 4.90
C PHE A 36 -5.46 -0.02 3.66
N VAL A 37 -5.20 -0.53 2.46
CA VAL A 37 -5.57 0.16 1.21
C VAL A 37 -7.08 0.29 1.06
N GLU A 38 -7.84 -0.77 1.36
CA GLU A 38 -9.30 -0.77 1.35
C GLU A 38 -9.87 0.22 2.37
N GLU A 39 -9.32 0.23 3.59
CA GLU A 39 -9.74 1.15 4.66
C GLU A 39 -9.43 2.61 4.32
N VAL A 40 -8.26 2.88 3.72
CA VAL A 40 -7.91 4.23 3.25
C VAL A 40 -8.81 4.67 2.10
N ALA A 41 -9.13 3.79 1.15
CA ALA A 41 -10.06 4.11 0.06
C ALA A 41 -11.46 4.44 0.59
N ARG A 42 -11.96 3.63 1.53
CA ARG A 42 -13.23 3.84 2.22
C ARG A 42 -13.26 5.18 2.96
N ARG A 43 -12.22 5.51 3.72
CA ARG A 43 -12.11 6.78 4.47
C ARG A 43 -11.91 7.99 3.56
N ALA A 44 -11.27 7.83 2.41
CA ALA A 44 -11.10 8.88 1.42
C ALA A 44 -12.37 9.13 0.57
N GLY A 45 -13.44 8.35 0.77
CA GLY A 45 -14.69 8.48 0.03
C GLY A 45 -14.58 8.08 -1.45
N LEU A 46 -13.57 7.29 -1.81
CA LEU A 46 -13.36 6.79 -3.17
C LEU A 46 -13.96 5.38 -3.28
N PRO A 47 -15.03 5.17 -4.08
CA PRO A 47 -15.58 3.84 -4.29
C PRO A 47 -14.54 2.95 -4.98
N ALA A 48 -14.31 1.75 -4.43
CA ALA A 48 -13.32 0.80 -4.94
C ALA A 48 -13.53 0.46 -6.44
N GLU A 49 -14.78 0.45 -6.91
CA GLU A 49 -15.13 0.24 -8.31
C GLU A 49 -14.67 1.36 -9.26
N GLU A 50 -14.59 2.62 -8.81
CA GLU A 50 -14.07 3.72 -9.62
C GLU A 50 -12.54 3.70 -9.74
N VAL A 51 -11.85 3.08 -8.77
CA VAL A 51 -10.39 2.92 -8.79
C VAL A 51 -9.98 1.83 -9.78
N ALA A 52 -10.73 0.72 -9.82
CA ALA A 52 -10.47 -0.40 -10.73
C ALA A 52 -10.74 -0.08 -12.21
N GLN A 53 -11.68 0.82 -12.52
CA GLN A 53 -11.94 1.23 -13.91
C GLN A 53 -11.04 2.38 -14.42
N ARG A 54 -10.29 3.03 -13.53
CA ARG A 54 -9.32 4.09 -13.88
C ARG A 54 -7.88 3.57 -14.03
N GLU A 55 -7.70 2.27 -14.24
CA GLU A 55 -6.39 1.62 -14.34
C GLU A 55 -5.52 2.10 -15.51
N GLU A 56 -6.07 2.76 -16.54
CA GLU A 56 -5.23 3.23 -17.66
C GLU A 56 -4.38 4.47 -17.30
N ARG A 57 -4.74 5.26 -16.27
CA ARG A 57 -3.99 6.47 -15.83
C ARG A 57 -4.18 6.82 -14.35
N ALA A 58 -4.30 5.85 -13.46
CA ALA A 58 -4.30 6.16 -12.04
C ALA A 58 -2.86 6.47 -11.56
N PRO A 59 -2.63 7.61 -10.88
CA PRO A 59 -1.33 7.92 -10.31
C PRO A 59 -0.93 6.81 -9.34
N GLY A 60 0.30 6.30 -9.49
CA GLY A 60 0.79 5.13 -8.75
C GLY A 60 0.74 5.36 -7.24
N LEU A 61 0.83 4.27 -6.46
CA LEU A 61 0.86 4.29 -4.99
C LEU A 61 1.77 5.38 -4.40
N LEU A 62 2.94 5.59 -5.00
CA LEU A 62 3.90 6.64 -4.63
C LEU A 62 3.36 8.06 -4.80
N GLU A 63 2.61 8.30 -5.87
CA GLU A 63 2.08 9.61 -6.24
C GLU A 63 0.87 9.99 -5.37
N ARG A 64 0.13 8.99 -4.86
CA ARG A 64 -0.91 9.19 -3.85
C ARG A 64 -0.33 9.48 -2.45
N LEU A 65 0.73 8.77 -2.08
CA LEU A 65 1.44 8.99 -0.81
C LEU A 65 2.11 10.37 -0.77
N ALA A 66 2.73 10.79 -1.87
CA ALA A 66 3.35 12.11 -2.00
C ALA A 66 2.37 13.28 -1.91
N ARG A 67 1.07 13.06 -2.15
CA ARG A 67 0.04 14.11 -2.12
C ARG A 67 -0.57 14.32 -0.73
N THR A 68 -0.28 13.42 0.21
CA THR A 68 -0.83 13.42 1.58
C THR A 68 0.22 13.88 2.62
N LEU A 69 1.46 14.12 2.19
CA LEU A 69 2.55 14.76 2.94
C LEU A 69 2.71 16.21 2.46
#